data_AF-A0AAW7W952-F1
#
_entry.id   AF-A0AAW7W952-F1
#
_cell.length_a   1.000
_cell.length_b   1.000
_cell.length_c   1.000
_cell.angle_alpha   90.00
_cell.angle_beta   90.00
_cell.angle_gamma   90.00
#
_symmetry.space_group_name_H-M   'P 1'
#
loop_
_entity.id
_entity.type
_entity.pdbx_description
1 polymer ?
#
loop_
_entity_poly.entity_id
_entity_poly.type
_entity_poly.pdbx_seq_one_letter_code
_entity_poly.pdbx_strand_id
1 'polypeptide(L)'
;MRKIIYIGQGCQQSVYYNTKTREALATESSASSETDGAISSKKSKWPWVVFFIFLLVAIIGIWIRSLLAPFRLSEWMAPIHLAAILFVFIGSVYGFEKLFYSGAKSLVPASEEQFKEAVESSKFWRKSPDKEPTVDKIILYLFVILVLLFVFVIVVFFVIPGTFIPFYEQEWFEPSMFMVPIGATIVPISVVLLLFQNNPIRWLLAVRKYKQGKVLFGEEK
;
A
#
# COMPACT_ATOMS: atom_id res chain seq x y z
N MET A 1 10.12 -4.12 9.43
CA MET A 1 8.86 -3.36 9.67
C MET A 1 9.16 -1.87 9.68
N ARG A 2 8.30 -1.06 9.05
CA ARG A 2 8.45 0.41 9.05
C ARG A 2 8.26 0.98 10.45
N LYS A 3 9.09 1.94 10.87
CA LYS A 3 9.03 2.55 12.21
C LYS A 3 8.03 3.72 12.32
N ILE A 4 7.79 4.40 11.20
CA ILE A 4 6.89 5.55 11.10
C ILE A 4 5.54 5.08 10.52
N ILE A 5 4.46 5.35 11.23
CA ILE A 5 3.10 4.93 10.87
C ILE A 5 2.34 6.16 10.40
N TYR A 6 1.57 6.03 9.32
CA TYR A 6 0.68 7.10 8.88
C TYR A 6 -0.58 7.10 9.74
N ILE A 7 -0.87 8.23 10.38
CA ILE A 7 -2.02 8.39 11.27
C ILE A 7 -3.24 8.90 10.51
N GLY A 8 -3.04 9.95 9.70
CA GLY A 8 -4.12 10.60 8.97
C GLY A 8 -3.66 11.94 8.41
N GLN A 9 -4.63 12.74 7.98
CA GLN A 9 -4.39 14.09 7.48
C GLN A 9 -4.96 15.09 8.49
N GLY A 10 -4.14 16.02 8.98
CA GLY A 10 -4.54 17.09 9.90
C GLY A 10 -3.96 18.42 9.43
N CYS A 11 -4.71 19.52 9.49
CA CYS A 11 -4.29 20.85 9.05
C CYS A 11 -3.69 20.85 7.62
N GLN A 12 -4.29 20.12 6.68
CA GLN A 12 -3.80 19.91 5.30
C GLN A 12 -2.43 19.20 5.19
N GLN A 13 -1.85 18.73 6.29
CA GLN A 13 -0.59 18.02 6.37
C GLN A 13 -0.81 16.53 6.65
N SER A 14 0.14 15.69 6.25
CA SER A 14 0.12 14.27 6.63
C SER A 14 0.80 14.10 7.98
N VAL A 15 0.10 13.48 8.92
CA VAL A 15 0.59 13.22 10.27
C VAL A 15 0.97 11.75 10.43
N TYR A 16 2.09 11.54 11.10
CA TYR A 16 2.70 10.25 11.35
C TYR A 16 3.04 10.08 12.83
N TYR A 17 3.24 8.83 13.23
CA TYR A 17 3.69 8.44 14.55
C TYR A 17 4.95 7.59 14.47
N ASN A 18 6.00 7.98 15.18
CA ASN A 18 7.23 7.20 15.29
C ASN A 18 7.11 6.21 16.45
N THR A 19 7.03 4.91 16.15
CA THR A 19 6.87 3.90 17.20
C THR A 19 8.10 3.72 18.10
N LYS A 20 9.28 4.17 17.66
CA LYS A 20 10.52 4.05 18.43
C LYS A 20 10.66 5.20 19.43
N THR A 21 10.53 6.44 18.96
CA THR A 21 10.70 7.65 19.77
C THR A 21 9.42 8.11 20.46
N ARG A 22 8.25 7.64 19.98
CA ARG A 22 6.90 8.07 20.42
C ARG A 22 6.53 9.49 20.02
N GLU A 23 7.27 10.07 19.09
CA GLU A 23 7.01 11.40 18.55
C GLU A 23 5.87 11.38 17.53
N ALA A 24 5.01 12.39 17.59
CA ALA A 24 4.13 12.77 16.51
C ALA A 24 4.90 13.65 15.51
N LEU A 25 4.77 13.36 14.23
CA LEU A 25 5.51 14.01 13.15
C LEU A 25 4.52 14.46 12.07
N ALA A 26 4.69 15.66 11.53
CA ALA A 26 3.90 16.19 10.42
C ALA A 26 4.82 16.45 9.22
N THR A 27 4.25 16.42 8.01
CA THR A 27 4.91 16.99 6.84
C THR A 27 5.02 18.50 7.01
N GLU A 28 6.11 19.09 6.51
CA GLU A 28 6.22 20.55 6.41
C GLU A 28 5.01 21.16 5.69
N SER A 29 4.60 22.34 6.14
CA SER A 29 3.51 23.09 5.51
C SER A 29 3.88 23.46 4.08
N SER A 30 2.94 23.36 3.15
CA SER A 30 3.15 23.81 1.76
C SER A 30 3.54 25.30 1.65
N ALA A 31 3.29 26.10 2.70
CA ALA A 31 3.74 27.48 2.78
C ALA A 31 5.27 27.66 2.88
N SER A 32 6.04 26.63 3.27
CA SER A 32 7.50 26.68 3.32
C SER A 32 8.20 26.03 2.12
N SER A 33 7.43 25.56 1.12
CA SER A 33 7.97 24.90 -0.07
C SER A 33 7.97 25.78 -1.33
N GLU A 34 7.94 27.10 -1.18
CA GLU A 34 8.35 28.03 -2.24
C GLU A 34 9.75 28.56 -1.93
N THR A 35 10.78 27.76 -2.21
CA THR A 35 11.94 28.16 -3.02
C THR A 35 12.93 27.01 -3.14
N ASP A 36 13.62 27.04 -4.27
CA ASP A 36 14.85 26.33 -4.60
C ASP A 36 14.73 24.93 -5.23
N GLY A 37 14.68 25.01 -6.56
CA GLY A 37 15.14 23.96 -7.44
C GLY A 37 16.53 23.47 -7.03
N ALA A 38 16.59 22.20 -6.66
CA ALA A 38 17.75 21.38 -6.94
C ALA A 38 17.32 20.39 -8.02
N ILE A 39 17.73 20.68 -9.27
CA ILE A 39 17.99 19.64 -10.27
C ILE A 39 19.18 18.82 -9.72
N SER A 40 18.94 18.06 -8.65
CA SER A 40 19.94 17.16 -8.07
C SER A 40 19.79 15.83 -8.80
N SER A 41 20.71 15.60 -9.74
CA SER A 41 21.02 14.32 -10.39
C SER A 41 19.87 13.31 -10.39
N LYS A 42 18.87 13.52 -11.28
CA LYS A 42 17.90 12.48 -11.62
C LYS A 42 18.70 11.29 -12.15
N LYS A 43 19.01 10.31 -11.29
CA LYS A 43 19.32 8.94 -11.72
C LYS A 43 18.16 8.58 -12.64
N SER A 44 18.44 8.50 -13.94
CA SER A 44 17.42 8.50 -14.98
C SER A 44 16.43 7.38 -14.67
N LYS A 45 15.24 7.74 -14.17
CA LYS A 45 14.12 6.80 -13.98
C LYS A 45 13.39 6.55 -15.30
N TRP A 46 13.87 7.17 -16.37
CA TRP A 46 13.34 7.06 -17.71
C TRP A 46 13.31 5.61 -18.24
N PRO A 47 14.34 4.77 -18.03
CA PRO A 47 14.31 3.37 -18.45
C PRO A 47 13.20 2.57 -17.75
N TRP A 48 12.95 2.84 -16.47
CA TRP A 48 11.86 2.22 -15.72
C TRP A 48 10.50 2.67 -16.24
N VAL A 49 10.29 3.98 -16.46
CA VAL A 49 9.04 4.49 -17.02
C VAL A 49 8.75 3.90 -18.40
N VAL A 50 9.77 3.82 -19.27
CA VAL A 50 9.64 3.20 -20.59
C VAL A 50 9.31 1.71 -20.48
N PHE A 51 9.96 0.98 -19.57
CA PHE A 51 9.64 -0.43 -19.28
C PHE A 51 8.18 -0.60 -18.81
N PHE A 52 7.71 0.29 -17.92
CA PHE A 52 6.32 0.28 -17.43
C PHE A 52 5.30 0.51 -18.55
N ILE A 53 5.56 1.47 -19.44
CA ILE A 53 4.72 1.76 -20.59
C ILE A 53 4.73 0.58 -21.57
N PHE A 54 5.90 0.02 -21.86
CA PHE A 54 6.03 -1.13 -22.76
C PHE A 54 5.25 -2.35 -22.26
N LEU A 55 5.35 -2.66 -20.96
CA LEU A 55 4.61 -3.79 -20.38
C LEU A 55 3.09 -3.55 -20.44
N LEU A 56 2.63 -2.33 -20.15
CA LEU A 56 1.22 -1.98 -20.24
C LEU A 56 0.68 -2.15 -21.67
N VAL A 57 1.41 -1.64 -22.67
CA VAL A 57 1.07 -1.80 -24.09
C VAL A 57 1.07 -3.27 -24.50
N ALA A 58 2.03 -4.07 -24.02
CA ALA A 58 2.09 -5.50 -24.30
C ALA A 58 0.86 -6.24 -23.74
N ILE A 59 0.46 -5.96 -22.50
CA ILE A 59 -0.74 -6.56 -21.88
C ILE A 59 -2.01 -6.18 -22.67
N ILE A 60 -2.18 -4.89 -22.99
CA ILE A 60 -3.33 -4.40 -23.77
C ILE A 60 -3.33 -5.03 -25.18
N GLY A 61 -2.17 -5.15 -25.82
CA GLY A 61 -2.03 -5.76 -27.13
C GLY A 61 -2.44 -7.23 -27.15
N ILE A 62 -2.10 -7.99 -26.11
CA ILE A 62 -2.54 -9.39 -25.95
C ILE A 62 -4.06 -9.48 -25.83
N TRP A 63 -4.68 -8.57 -25.07
CA TRP A 63 -6.15 -8.49 -24.93
C TRP A 63 -6.85 -8.17 -26.25
N ILE A 64 -6.38 -7.14 -26.97
CA ILE A 64 -6.94 -6.75 -28.27
C ILE A 64 -6.79 -7.89 -29.28
N ARG A 65 -5.63 -8.55 -29.30
CA ARG A 65 -5.41 -9.71 -30.17
C ARG A 65 -6.38 -10.84 -29.85
N SER A 66 -6.60 -11.16 -28.58
CA SER A 66 -7.56 -12.19 -28.19
C SER A 66 -8.98 -11.91 -28.68
N LEU A 67 -9.43 -10.65 -28.66
CA LEU A 67 -10.76 -10.27 -29.15
C LEU A 67 -10.89 -10.40 -30.66
N LEU A 68 -9.82 -10.12 -31.41
CA LEU A 68 -9.81 -10.14 -32.87
C LEU A 68 -9.51 -11.54 -33.44
N ALA A 69 -8.66 -12.31 -32.78
CA ALA A 69 -8.20 -13.62 -33.20
C ALA A 69 -7.89 -14.49 -31.97
N PRO A 70 -8.83 -15.37 -31.56
CA PRO A 70 -8.60 -16.31 -30.47
C PRO A 70 -7.33 -17.13 -30.71
N PHE A 71 -6.54 -17.33 -29.66
CA PHE A 71 -5.30 -18.10 -29.73
C PHE A 71 -5.21 -19.06 -28.54
N ARG A 72 -4.44 -20.13 -28.70
CA ARG A 72 -4.15 -21.09 -27.61
C ARG A 72 -2.96 -20.61 -26.81
N LEU A 73 -3.03 -20.76 -25.50
CA LEU A 73 -1.92 -20.48 -24.60
C LEU A 73 -0.78 -21.47 -24.85
N SER A 74 0.45 -21.03 -24.53
CA SER A 74 1.63 -21.89 -24.55
C SER A 74 2.48 -21.65 -23.32
N GLU A 75 3.30 -22.63 -22.96
CA GLU A 75 4.20 -22.58 -21.81
C GLU A 75 5.13 -21.37 -21.85
N TRP A 76 5.54 -20.94 -23.05
CA TRP A 76 6.40 -19.75 -23.22
C TRP A 76 5.72 -18.44 -22.79
N MET A 77 4.39 -18.42 -22.69
CA MET A 77 3.63 -17.26 -22.22
C MET A 77 3.51 -17.22 -20.69
N ALA A 78 3.78 -18.31 -19.97
CA ALA A 78 3.72 -18.35 -18.51
C ALA A 78 4.68 -17.34 -17.85
N PRO A 79 5.95 -17.18 -18.27
CA PRO A 79 6.82 -16.13 -17.74
C PRO A 79 6.28 -14.70 -17.95
N ILE A 80 5.60 -14.43 -19.06
CA ILE A 80 4.98 -13.12 -19.34
C ILE A 80 3.83 -12.87 -18.36
N HIS A 81 3.02 -13.89 -18.13
CA HIS A 81 1.93 -13.85 -17.18
C HIS A 81 2.42 -13.60 -15.74
N LEU A 82 3.48 -14.31 -15.32
CA LEU A 82 4.15 -14.08 -14.04
C LEU A 82 4.70 -12.65 -13.93
N ALA A 83 5.33 -12.14 -14.99
CA ALA A 83 5.83 -10.77 -15.02
C ALA A 83 4.71 -9.73 -14.84
N ALA A 84 3.52 -9.96 -15.42
CA ALA A 84 2.35 -9.10 -15.23
C ALA A 84 1.85 -9.10 -13.77
N ILE A 85 1.77 -10.27 -13.13
CA ILE A 85 1.40 -10.38 -11.71
C ILE A 85 2.40 -9.62 -10.82
N LEU A 86 3.69 -9.87 -11.02
CA LEU A 86 4.76 -9.21 -10.26
C LEU A 86 4.75 -7.69 -10.47
N PHE A 87 4.48 -7.26 -11.68
CA PHE A 87 4.36 -5.84 -12.01
C PHE A 87 3.23 -5.16 -11.24
N VAL A 88 2.03 -5.76 -11.22
CA VAL A 88 0.90 -5.22 -10.45
C VAL A 88 1.23 -5.20 -8.96
N PHE A 89 1.84 -6.27 -8.44
CA PHE A 89 2.26 -6.34 -7.04
C PHE A 89 3.27 -5.24 -6.67
N ILE A 90 4.41 -5.17 -7.37
CA ILE A 90 5.49 -4.21 -7.11
C ILE A 90 4.99 -2.79 -7.33
N GLY A 91 4.28 -2.55 -8.43
CA GLY A 91 3.70 -1.25 -8.78
C GLY A 91 2.75 -0.74 -7.71
N SER A 92 1.91 -1.62 -7.16
CA SER A 92 0.96 -1.26 -6.09
C SER A 92 1.67 -0.96 -4.77
N VAL A 93 2.63 -1.79 -4.36
CA VAL A 93 3.42 -1.58 -3.14
C VAL A 93 4.24 -0.28 -3.23
N TYR A 94 4.86 -0.03 -4.39
CA TYR A 94 5.59 1.21 -4.66
C TYR A 94 4.67 2.44 -4.71
N GLY A 95 3.52 2.31 -5.39
CA GLY A 95 2.52 3.36 -5.49
C GLY A 95 2.01 3.79 -4.11
N PHE A 96 1.69 2.82 -3.25
CA PHE A 96 1.30 3.10 -1.87
C PHE A 96 2.41 3.82 -1.09
N GLU A 97 3.66 3.33 -1.16
CA GLU A 97 4.81 3.99 -0.53
C GLU A 97 4.92 5.44 -0.98
N LYS A 98 4.74 5.70 -2.27
CA LYS A 98 4.84 7.04 -2.83
C LYS A 98 3.65 7.94 -2.44
N LEU A 99 2.44 7.39 -2.38
CA LEU A 99 1.24 8.15 -2.04
C LEU A 99 1.18 8.54 -0.55
N PHE A 100 1.53 7.62 0.34
CA PHE A 100 1.37 7.82 1.79
C PHE A 100 2.66 8.25 2.50
N TYR A 101 3.84 8.04 1.91
CA TYR A 101 5.12 8.32 2.58
C TYR A 101 6.05 9.21 1.77
N SER A 102 5.63 9.82 0.64
CA SER A 102 6.48 10.80 -0.06
C SER A 102 6.82 12.00 0.81
N GLY A 103 5.87 12.46 1.63
CA GLY A 103 6.04 13.56 2.57
C GLY A 103 6.87 13.19 3.79
N ALA A 104 7.04 11.90 4.10
CA ALA A 104 7.82 11.43 5.25
C ALA A 104 9.34 11.66 5.12
N LYS A 105 9.80 12.35 4.07
CA LYS A 105 11.20 12.76 3.87
C LYS A 105 11.57 14.05 4.60
N SER A 106 10.59 14.92 4.81
CA SER A 106 10.74 16.16 5.56
C SER A 106 9.68 16.15 6.65
N LEU A 107 10.09 15.70 7.84
CA LEU A 107 9.22 15.52 8.99
C LEU A 107 9.62 16.49 10.08
N VAL A 108 8.66 17.30 10.52
CA VAL A 108 8.78 18.19 11.67
C VAL A 108 7.95 17.64 12.83
N PRO A 109 8.30 17.92 14.09
CA PRO A 109 7.45 17.59 15.22
C PRO A 109 6.03 18.16 15.03
N ALA A 110 5.00 17.32 15.20
CA ALA A 110 3.61 17.74 15.09
C ALA A 110 3.08 18.28 16.43
N SER A 111 2.16 19.23 16.37
CA SER A 111 1.42 19.67 17.57
C SER A 111 0.36 18.64 17.98
N GLU A 112 -0.12 18.75 19.22
CA GLU A 112 -1.19 17.89 19.71
C GLU A 112 -2.48 18.06 18.89
N GLU A 113 -2.83 19.29 18.53
CA GLU A 113 -4.01 19.61 17.72
C GLU A 113 -3.96 18.94 16.34
N GLN A 114 -2.81 19.03 15.65
CA GLN A 114 -2.62 18.39 14.36
C GLN A 114 -2.78 16.88 14.45
N PHE A 115 -2.24 16.27 15.50
CA PHE A 115 -2.36 14.83 15.73
C PHE A 115 -3.79 14.41 16.02
N LYS A 116 -4.49 15.17 16.89
CA LYS A 116 -5.90 14.93 17.21
C LYS A 116 -6.77 15.01 15.95
N GLU A 117 -6.61 16.07 15.16
CA GLU A 117 -7.34 16.25 13.91
C GLU A 117 -7.08 15.09 12.94
N ALA A 118 -5.81 14.66 12.79
CA ALA A 118 -5.46 13.54 11.93
C ALA A 118 -6.09 12.22 12.39
N VAL A 119 -6.23 11.98 13.69
CA VAL A 119 -6.94 10.82 14.24
C VAL A 119 -8.43 10.92 13.93
N GLU A 120 -9.05 12.06 14.20
CA GLU A 120 -10.50 12.29 14.03
C GLU A 120 -10.95 12.31 12.57
N SER A 121 -10.11 12.82 11.66
CA SER A 121 -10.35 12.86 10.22
C SER A 121 -10.22 11.48 9.56
N SER A 122 -9.51 10.54 10.20
CA SER A 122 -9.28 9.23 9.64
C SER A 122 -10.60 8.47 9.44
N LYS A 123 -10.85 8.00 8.21
CA LYS A 123 -12.08 7.22 7.89
C LYS A 123 -12.20 5.98 8.77
N PHE A 124 -11.07 5.38 9.10
CA PHE A 124 -10.93 4.24 10.00
C PHE A 124 -11.51 4.53 11.39
N TRP A 125 -11.08 5.63 12.01
CA TRP A 125 -11.56 6.03 13.33
C TRP A 125 -12.98 6.57 13.29
N ARG A 126 -13.30 7.41 12.30
CA ARG A 126 -14.60 8.07 12.17
C ARG A 126 -15.75 7.08 12.05
N LYS A 127 -15.55 5.95 11.38
CA LYS A 127 -16.55 4.86 11.27
C LYS A 127 -16.58 3.90 12.45
N SER A 128 -15.62 3.99 13.38
CA SER A 128 -15.61 3.13 14.58
C SER A 128 -16.79 3.48 15.48
N PRO A 129 -17.57 2.48 15.95
CA PRO A 129 -18.80 2.70 16.73
C PRO A 129 -18.53 3.43 18.04
N ASP A 130 -17.46 3.05 18.75
CA ASP A 130 -16.94 3.72 19.93
C ASP A 130 -15.61 4.40 19.59
N LYS A 131 -15.36 5.60 20.13
CA LYS A 131 -14.09 6.33 19.90
C LYS A 131 -13.03 5.96 20.93
N GLU A 132 -12.93 4.69 21.29
CA GLU A 132 -11.96 4.20 22.28
C GLU A 132 -11.05 3.12 21.69
N PRO A 133 -9.73 3.18 21.95
CA PRO A 133 -8.78 2.16 21.49
C PRO A 133 -8.75 1.00 22.49
N THR A 134 -9.85 0.24 22.56
CA THR A 134 -10.05 -0.87 23.50
C THR A 134 -9.18 -2.08 23.17
N VAL A 135 -8.95 -2.94 24.17
CA VAL A 135 -8.23 -4.22 23.98
C VAL A 135 -9.00 -5.13 23.02
N ASP A 136 -10.33 -5.12 23.09
CA ASP A 136 -11.20 -5.93 22.21
C ASP A 136 -11.00 -5.59 20.74
N LYS A 137 -10.83 -4.29 20.40
CA LYS A 137 -10.49 -3.89 19.02
C LYS A 137 -9.13 -4.43 18.58
N ILE A 138 -8.13 -4.39 19.47
CA ILE A 138 -6.80 -4.93 19.17
C ILE A 138 -6.89 -6.43 18.89
N ILE A 139 -7.65 -7.18 19.70
CA ILE A 139 -7.90 -8.62 19.50
C ILE A 139 -8.64 -8.88 18.19
N LEU A 140 -9.67 -8.07 17.88
CA LEU A 140 -10.40 -8.16 16.62
C LEU A 140 -9.47 -7.96 15.41
N TYR A 141 -8.65 -6.91 15.40
CA TYR A 141 -7.72 -6.68 14.30
C TYR A 141 -6.61 -7.74 14.23
N LEU A 142 -6.21 -8.32 15.35
CA LEU A 142 -5.32 -9.48 15.36
C LEU A 142 -5.97 -10.69 14.67
N PHE A 143 -7.23 -10.97 15.00
CA PHE A 143 -8.00 -12.03 14.34
C PHE A 143 -8.15 -11.76 12.83
N VAL A 144 -8.50 -10.54 12.43
CA VAL A 144 -8.59 -10.14 11.01
C VAL A 144 -7.25 -10.34 10.30
N ILE A 145 -6.13 -9.97 10.93
CA ILE A 145 -4.79 -10.20 10.39
C ILE A 145 -4.50 -11.70 10.24
N LEU A 146 -4.88 -12.53 11.21
CA LEU A 146 -4.68 -13.99 11.13
C LEU A 146 -5.48 -14.61 9.98
N VAL A 147 -6.74 -14.21 9.82
CA VAL A 147 -7.58 -14.64 8.69
C VAL A 147 -6.97 -14.19 7.37
N LEU A 148 -6.50 -12.94 7.28
CA LEU A 148 -5.83 -12.42 6.09
C LEU A 148 -4.56 -13.21 5.75
N LEU A 149 -3.76 -13.59 6.75
CA LEU A 149 -2.57 -14.43 6.57
C LEU A 149 -2.91 -15.84 6.09
N PHE A 150 -3.99 -16.43 6.61
CA PHE A 150 -4.48 -17.73 6.15
C PHE A 150 -4.93 -17.66 4.68
N VAL A 151 -5.71 -16.65 4.31
CA VAL A 151 -6.13 -16.41 2.92
C VAL A 151 -4.92 -16.16 2.01
N PHE A 152 -3.92 -15.43 2.49
CA PHE A 152 -2.67 -15.21 1.76
C PHE A 152 -1.95 -16.51 1.42
N VAL A 153 -1.86 -17.45 2.37
CA VAL A 153 -1.28 -18.78 2.10
C VAL A 153 -2.06 -19.49 1.00
N ILE A 154 -3.39 -19.51 1.08
CA ILE A 154 -4.24 -20.13 0.05
C ILE A 154 -3.98 -19.48 -1.32
N VAL A 155 -3.99 -18.15 -1.38
CA VAL A 155 -3.83 -17.42 -2.64
C VAL A 155 -2.46 -17.66 -3.26
N VAL A 156 -1.39 -17.59 -2.48
CA VAL A 156 -0.02 -17.71 -3.00
C VAL A 156 0.33 -19.14 -3.40
N PHE A 157 -0.15 -20.15 -2.65
CA PHE A 157 0.22 -21.54 -2.92
C PHE A 157 -0.76 -22.30 -3.81
N PHE A 158 -2.00 -21.85 -3.94
CA PHE A 158 -3.02 -22.56 -4.72
C PHE A 158 -3.63 -21.70 -5.83
N VAL A 159 -4.11 -20.49 -5.51
CA VAL A 159 -4.81 -19.67 -6.51
C VAL A 159 -3.87 -19.19 -7.60
N ILE A 160 -2.76 -18.53 -7.24
CA ILE A 160 -1.79 -18.01 -8.21
C ILE A 160 -1.15 -19.15 -9.02
N PRO A 161 -0.67 -20.27 -8.43
CA PRO A 161 -0.18 -21.39 -9.22
C PRO A 161 -1.25 -21.99 -10.14
N GLY A 162 -2.50 -22.05 -9.69
CA GLY A 162 -3.63 -22.53 -10.49
C GLY A 162 -3.87 -21.70 -11.77
N THR A 163 -3.56 -20.40 -11.78
CA THR A 163 -3.71 -19.58 -13.00
C THR A 163 -2.71 -19.95 -14.10
N PHE A 164 -1.71 -20.77 -13.82
CA PHE A 164 -0.76 -21.26 -14.81
C PHE A 164 -1.17 -22.56 -15.48
N ILE A 165 -2.14 -23.31 -14.92
CA ILE A 165 -2.63 -24.59 -15.50
C ILE A 165 -3.03 -24.43 -16.99
N PRO A 166 -3.82 -23.40 -17.37
CA PRO A 166 -4.22 -23.21 -18.78
C PRO A 166 -3.05 -23.08 -19.78
N PHE A 167 -1.87 -22.64 -19.30
CA PHE A 167 -0.69 -22.47 -20.15
C PHE A 167 -0.01 -23.80 -20.47
N TYR A 168 -0.08 -24.78 -19.57
CA TYR A 168 0.45 -26.13 -19.76
C TYR A 168 -0.52 -27.02 -20.54
N GLU A 169 -1.82 -26.84 -20.32
CA GLU A 169 -2.87 -27.58 -21.04
C GLU A 169 -3.18 -27.00 -22.44
N GLN A 170 -2.54 -25.88 -22.78
CA GLN A 170 -2.73 -25.17 -24.05
C GLN A 170 -4.20 -24.81 -24.29
N GLU A 171 -4.88 -24.33 -23.26
CA GLU A 171 -6.27 -23.90 -23.37
C GLU A 171 -6.41 -22.68 -24.28
N TRP A 172 -7.63 -22.44 -24.74
CA TRP A 172 -7.94 -21.20 -25.43
C TRP A 172 -7.82 -20.03 -24.47
N PHE A 173 -7.19 -18.94 -24.91
CA PHE A 173 -7.10 -17.75 -24.09
C PHE A 173 -8.51 -17.25 -23.76
N GLU A 174 -8.76 -17.06 -22.46
CA GLU A 174 -9.89 -16.32 -21.96
C GLU A 174 -9.41 -15.07 -21.21
N PRO A 175 -10.07 -13.92 -21.36
CA PRO A 175 -9.64 -12.70 -20.66
C PRO A 175 -9.70 -12.81 -19.12
N SER A 176 -10.57 -13.68 -18.60
CA SER A 176 -10.66 -14.07 -17.19
C SER A 176 -9.31 -14.55 -16.63
N MET A 177 -8.48 -15.20 -17.47
CA MET A 177 -7.18 -15.75 -17.10
C MET A 177 -6.17 -14.67 -16.73
N PHE A 178 -6.36 -13.41 -17.13
CA PHE A 178 -5.58 -12.26 -16.63
C PHE A 178 -6.25 -11.55 -15.46
N MET A 179 -7.58 -11.44 -15.45
CA MET A 179 -8.32 -10.72 -14.41
C MET A 179 -8.25 -11.43 -13.05
N VAL A 180 -8.37 -12.76 -13.04
CA VAL A 180 -8.32 -13.57 -11.80
C VAL A 180 -6.98 -13.42 -11.07
N PRO A 181 -5.82 -13.63 -11.69
CA PRO A 181 -4.53 -13.46 -11.00
C PRO A 181 -4.24 -12.02 -10.60
N ILE A 182 -4.60 -11.02 -11.42
CA ILE A 182 -4.48 -9.60 -11.04
C ILE A 182 -5.34 -9.30 -9.81
N GLY A 183 -6.59 -9.78 -9.79
CA GLY A 183 -7.48 -9.67 -8.63
C GLY A 183 -6.92 -10.42 -7.42
N ALA A 184 -6.41 -11.63 -7.59
CA ALA A 184 -5.81 -12.44 -6.54
C ALA A 184 -4.60 -11.73 -5.91
N THR A 185 -3.87 -10.93 -6.68
CA THR A 185 -2.72 -10.12 -6.21
C THR A 185 -3.13 -9.08 -5.16
N ILE A 186 -4.41 -8.74 -5.01
CA ILE A 186 -4.88 -7.83 -3.97
C ILE A 186 -4.59 -8.35 -2.56
N VAL A 187 -4.62 -9.66 -2.36
CA VAL A 187 -4.37 -10.30 -1.06
C VAL A 187 -2.91 -10.12 -0.64
N PRO A 188 -1.89 -10.53 -1.43
CA PRO A 188 -0.49 -10.30 -1.08
C PRO A 188 -0.16 -8.80 -0.96
N ILE A 189 -0.74 -7.94 -1.79
CA ILE A 189 -0.59 -6.47 -1.62
C ILE A 189 -1.11 -6.05 -0.24
N SER A 190 -2.33 -6.45 0.10
CA SER A 190 -2.96 -6.08 1.37
C SER A 190 -2.15 -6.54 2.58
N VAL A 191 -1.60 -7.76 2.54
CA VAL A 191 -0.69 -8.27 3.57
C VAL A 191 0.54 -7.37 3.72
N VAL A 192 1.21 -7.02 2.62
CA VAL A 192 2.39 -6.15 2.68
C VAL A 192 2.04 -4.80 3.30
N LEU A 193 0.94 -4.18 2.84
CA LEU A 193 0.52 -2.86 3.30
C LEU A 193 0.07 -2.86 4.76
N LEU A 194 -0.82 -3.77 5.15
CA LEU A 194 -1.45 -3.82 6.47
C LEU A 194 -0.55 -4.45 7.54
N LEU A 195 0.47 -5.23 7.20
CA LEU A 195 1.40 -5.76 8.20
C LEU A 195 2.67 -4.93 8.31
N PHE A 196 3.28 -4.58 7.18
CA PHE A 196 4.64 -4.05 7.17
C PHE A 196 4.71 -2.53 7.03
N GLN A 197 3.73 -1.91 6.36
CA GLN A 197 3.71 -0.46 6.13
C GLN A 197 2.85 0.27 7.16
N ASN A 198 1.54 0.06 7.17
CA ASN A 198 0.58 0.80 8.00
C ASN A 198 -0.38 -0.12 8.76
N ASN A 199 0.15 -0.76 9.81
CA ASN A 199 -0.60 -1.77 10.54
C ASN A 199 -1.69 -1.17 11.45
N PRO A 200 -2.95 -1.64 11.35
CA PRO A 200 -4.08 -1.09 12.10
C PRO A 200 -3.95 -1.29 13.62
N ILE A 201 -3.34 -2.39 14.08
CA ILE A 201 -3.04 -2.59 15.51
C ILE A 201 -2.05 -1.53 15.97
N ARG A 202 -0.99 -1.29 15.20
CA ARG A 202 0.01 -0.28 15.58
C ARG A 202 -0.58 1.13 15.55
N TRP A 203 -1.49 1.41 14.62
CA TRP A 203 -2.28 2.65 14.58
C TRP A 203 -3.13 2.79 15.84
N LEU A 204 -3.88 1.76 16.25
CA LEU A 204 -4.70 1.78 17.47
C LEU A 204 -3.84 1.97 18.73
N LEU A 205 -2.67 1.34 18.78
CA LEU A 205 -1.72 1.51 19.88
C LEU A 205 -1.16 2.94 19.94
N ALA A 206 -0.97 3.62 18.81
CA ALA A 206 -0.59 5.03 18.77
C ALA A 206 -1.69 5.91 19.38
N VAL A 207 -2.95 5.70 18.97
CA VAL A 207 -4.10 6.42 19.55
C VAL A 207 -4.29 6.12 21.04
N ARG A 208 -4.07 4.88 21.46
CA ARG A 208 -4.09 4.51 22.89
C ARG A 208 -3.02 5.25 23.68
N LYS A 209 -1.81 5.38 23.14
CA LYS A 209 -0.73 6.14 23.77
C LYS A 209 -1.05 7.63 23.81
N TYR A 210 -1.67 8.18 22.77
CA TYR A 210 -2.14 9.56 22.75
C TYR A 210 -3.12 9.82 23.89
N LYS A 211 -4.18 9.01 24.01
CA LYS A 211 -5.15 9.12 25.11
C LYS A 211 -4.55 8.96 26.51
N GLN A 212 -3.38 8.32 26.61
CA GLN A 212 -2.65 8.14 27.87
C GLN A 212 -1.64 9.27 28.15
N GLY A 213 -1.54 10.30 27.31
CA GLY A 213 -0.55 11.36 27.41
C GLY A 213 0.90 10.89 27.19
N LYS A 214 1.10 9.81 26.43
CA LYS A 214 2.43 9.18 26.21
C LYS A 214 3.04 9.48 24.85
N VAL A 215 2.42 10.36 24.07
CA VAL A 215 2.93 10.83 22.77
C VAL A 215 3.72 12.11 23.00
N LEU A 216 4.87 12.22 22.34
CA LEU A 216 5.70 13.41 22.39
C LEU A 216 5.31 14.32 21.21
N PHE A 217 4.99 15.57 21.52
CA PHE A 217 4.61 16.59 20.55
C PHE A 217 5.71 17.64 20.42
N GLY A 218 5.72 18.35 19.29
CA GLY A 218 6.51 19.57 19.13
C GLY A 218 5.93 20.69 19.99
N GLU A 219 6.79 21.62 20.41
CA GLU A 219 6.34 22.87 21.04
C GLU A 219 5.38 23.62 20.10
N GLU A 220 4.25 24.09 20.64
CA GLU A 220 3.37 25.02 19.95
C GLU A 220 4.15 26.32 19.71
N LYS A 221 4.33 26.70 18.45
CA LYS A 221 4.86 28.01 18.08
C LYS A 221 3.73 28.98 17.82
#